data_AF-A0A3Q9G873-F1
#
_entry.id   AF-A0A3Q9G873-F1
#
_cell.length_a   1.000
_cell.length_b   1.000
_cell.length_c   1.000
_cell.angle_alpha   90.00
_cell.angle_beta   90.00
_cell.angle_gamma   90.00
#
_symmetry.space_group_name_H-M   'P 1'
#
loop_
_entity.id
_entity.type
_entity.pdbx_description
1 polymer ?
#
loop_
_entity_poly.entity_id
_entity_poly.type
_entity_poly.pdbx_seq_one_letter_code
_entity_poly.pdbx_strand_id
1 'polypeptide(L)'
;MKKSAIAGTLLAALALAGCSDSSGEPTTIFEEVSPDPTTTDPTDNPSEEPTEDPTESPTGDPSENPTTVPPEQGTTPVEFDTDAELPPSPETGVTLTWTVPGETFHIYTRGSSTEGCYPVPTEAWTDGETIELTFDPANAGLNCTTDIVTYGWEVTWDVPIEVDGEIEVTLTDVLGMGQTLSAILPAEPGAPVA
;
A
#
# COMPACT_ATOMS: atom_id res chain seq x y z
N MET A 1 -8.98 49.36 13.09
CA MET A 1 -10.42 49.62 13.30
C MET A 1 -11.16 48.28 13.21
N LYS A 2 -12.02 47.98 14.21
CA LYS A 2 -13.10 46.96 14.29
C LYS A 2 -12.88 45.60 13.57
N LYS A 3 -12.50 44.52 14.26
CA LYS A 3 -13.36 43.53 14.96
C LYS A 3 -14.66 43.17 14.22
N SER A 4 -14.74 41.95 13.69
CA SER A 4 -15.97 41.16 13.68
C SER A 4 -15.65 39.66 13.71
N ALA A 5 -16.02 39.05 14.83
CA ALA A 5 -16.21 37.62 15.00
C ALA A 5 -17.69 37.33 14.70
N ILE A 6 -17.98 36.19 14.06
CA ILE A 6 -19.30 35.57 14.12
C ILE A 6 -19.10 34.10 14.42
N ALA A 7 -19.46 33.75 15.65
CA ALA A 7 -19.61 32.40 16.16
C ALA A 7 -20.89 31.77 15.62
N GLY A 8 -20.86 30.47 15.35
CA GLY A 8 -22.03 29.68 14.98
C GLY A 8 -21.87 28.24 15.47
N THR A 9 -22.29 28.00 16.71
CA THR A 9 -22.43 26.67 17.32
C THR A 9 -23.86 26.20 17.12
N LEU A 10 -24.10 24.95 16.68
CA LEU A 10 -25.29 24.21 17.12
C LEU A 10 -25.11 22.68 17.05
N LEU A 11 -25.08 22.12 18.26
CA LEU A 11 -25.41 20.79 18.81
C LEU A 11 -25.61 19.55 17.91
N ALA A 12 -24.87 18.52 18.33
CA ALA A 12 -25.14 17.09 18.17
C ALA A 12 -26.32 16.60 19.03
N ALA A 13 -27.08 15.64 18.52
CA ALA A 13 -27.67 14.52 19.25
C ALA A 13 -28.44 13.61 18.28
N LEU A 14 -28.13 12.31 18.25
CA LEU A 14 -29.13 11.28 17.95
C LEU A 14 -28.72 9.98 18.65
N ALA A 15 -29.27 9.78 19.85
CA ALA A 15 -29.26 8.50 20.53
C ALA A 15 -30.54 7.74 20.15
N LEU A 16 -30.40 6.48 19.74
CA LEU A 16 -31.50 5.52 19.71
C LEU A 16 -31.19 4.39 20.70
N ALA A 17 -31.87 4.46 21.83
CA ALA A 17 -32.03 3.37 22.77
C ALA A 17 -33.42 2.74 22.59
N GLY A 18 -33.48 1.42 22.73
CA GLY A 18 -34.69 0.67 23.06
C GLY A 18 -34.84 -0.61 22.22
N CYS A 19 -35.27 -1.76 22.71
CA CYS A 19 -35.45 -2.32 24.07
C CYS A 19 -35.96 -3.77 23.86
N SER A 20 -35.83 -4.58 24.91
CA SER A 20 -36.68 -5.74 25.25
C SER A 20 -36.48 -7.05 24.48
N ASP A 21 -36.67 -8.24 25.06
CA ASP A 21 -36.80 -8.77 26.43
C ASP A 21 -37.09 -10.26 26.17
N SER A 22 -36.37 -11.21 26.79
CA SER A 22 -36.96 -12.54 26.96
C SER A 22 -36.34 -13.24 28.15
N SER A 23 -37.04 -13.04 29.26
CA SER A 23 -36.95 -13.79 30.51
C SER A 23 -37.05 -15.29 30.28
N GLY A 24 -36.22 -16.05 30.98
CA GLY A 24 -36.30 -17.50 31.09
C GLY A 24 -35.60 -17.99 32.36
N GLU A 25 -36.26 -17.82 33.51
CA GLU A 25 -36.13 -18.75 34.63
C GLU A 25 -37.48 -19.49 34.73
N PRO A 26 -37.51 -20.79 35.06
CA PRO A 26 -37.49 -21.15 36.48
C PRO A 26 -36.73 -22.45 36.84
N THR A 27 -36.18 -22.46 38.06
CA THR A 27 -36.38 -23.45 39.14
C THR A 27 -36.24 -24.94 38.74
N THR A 28 -35.39 -25.78 39.36
CA THR A 28 -35.60 -26.31 40.72
C THR A 28 -34.37 -27.14 41.16
N ILE A 29 -33.91 -26.83 42.36
CA ILE A 29 -33.15 -27.62 43.34
C ILE A 29 -33.66 -29.06 43.54
N PHE A 30 -32.78 -30.05 43.74
CA PHE A 30 -32.89 -31.23 44.64
C PHE A 30 -31.48 -31.88 44.68
N GLU A 31 -30.78 -31.88 45.82
CA GLU A 31 -30.67 -33.01 46.79
C GLU A 31 -29.84 -34.16 46.17
N GLU A 32 -28.75 -34.68 46.73
CA GLU A 32 -28.48 -35.07 48.11
C GLU A 32 -27.00 -35.49 48.20
N VAL A 33 -26.38 -35.26 49.37
CA VAL A 33 -25.04 -35.70 49.75
C VAL A 33 -25.00 -37.21 50.01
N SER A 34 -24.00 -37.92 49.50
CA SER A 34 -23.47 -39.13 50.16
C SER A 34 -22.02 -39.42 49.77
N PRO A 35 -21.07 -39.52 50.73
CA PRO A 35 -19.69 -39.94 50.49
C PRO A 35 -19.51 -41.45 50.73
N ASP A 36 -19.00 -42.17 49.73
CA ASP A 36 -18.56 -43.57 49.91
C ASP A 36 -17.02 -43.66 49.81
N PRO A 37 -16.31 -44.15 50.85
CA PRO A 37 -14.87 -44.24 50.87
C PRO A 37 -14.39 -45.64 50.47
N THR A 38 -13.59 -45.76 49.41
CA THR A 38 -12.72 -46.94 49.25
C THR A 38 -11.52 -46.66 48.34
N THR A 39 -10.38 -46.47 49.01
CA THR A 39 -9.05 -47.03 48.73
C THR A 39 -8.86 -47.81 47.43
N THR A 40 -7.97 -47.32 46.57
CA THR A 40 -6.81 -48.08 46.05
C THR A 40 -5.68 -47.14 45.67
N ASP A 41 -4.53 -47.40 46.28
CA ASP A 41 -3.19 -46.87 46.04
C ASP A 41 -2.69 -47.15 44.61
N PRO A 42 -1.98 -46.21 43.98
CA PRO A 42 -0.90 -46.57 43.07
C PRO A 42 0.44 -46.07 43.61
N THR A 43 1.18 -46.99 44.23
CA THR A 43 2.62 -46.97 44.33
C THR A 43 3.19 -47.00 42.92
N ASP A 44 3.60 -45.83 42.40
CA ASP A 44 4.65 -45.75 41.39
C ASP A 44 5.31 -44.37 41.48
N ASN A 45 6.53 -44.38 42.00
CA ASN A 45 7.40 -43.23 42.13
C ASN A 45 8.44 -43.30 40.99
N PRO A 46 8.34 -42.50 39.92
CA PRO A 46 9.49 -42.30 39.05
C PRO A 46 10.45 -41.34 39.76
N SER A 47 11.39 -41.93 40.50
CA SER A 47 12.65 -41.27 40.84
C SER A 47 13.57 -41.36 39.64
N GLU A 48 13.42 -40.45 38.68
CA GLU A 48 14.49 -40.14 37.72
C GLU A 48 14.59 -38.61 37.64
N GLU A 49 15.64 -38.08 38.26
CA GLU A 49 16.06 -36.69 38.06
C GLU A 49 16.41 -36.47 36.58
N PRO A 50 15.98 -35.37 35.94
CA PRO A 50 16.61 -34.95 34.70
C PRO A 50 17.96 -34.34 35.06
N THR A 51 18.98 -35.18 35.24
CA THR A 51 20.38 -34.71 35.15
C THR A 51 20.72 -34.64 33.67
N GLU A 52 20.25 -33.60 32.97
CA GLU A 52 20.94 -32.98 31.81
C GLU A 52 20.45 -31.54 31.71
N ASP A 53 21.26 -30.64 32.23
CA ASP A 53 21.22 -29.20 31.97
C ASP A 53 21.34 -29.01 30.43
N PRO A 54 20.43 -28.30 29.74
CA PRO A 54 20.71 -27.87 28.37
C PRO A 54 21.74 -26.74 28.43
N THR A 55 23.00 -27.06 28.65
CA THR A 55 24.09 -26.08 28.58
C THR A 55 24.48 -25.80 27.13
N GLU A 56 23.51 -25.49 26.28
CA GLU A 56 23.76 -24.82 25.00
C GLU A 56 22.61 -23.85 24.74
N SER A 57 22.68 -22.69 25.41
CA SER A 57 22.03 -21.49 24.89
C SER A 57 22.50 -21.29 23.44
N PRO A 58 21.62 -21.00 22.47
CA PRO A 58 22.08 -20.57 21.16
C PRO A 58 22.87 -19.28 21.37
N THR A 59 24.19 -19.38 21.35
CA THR A 59 25.11 -18.24 21.42
C THR A 59 25.28 -17.62 20.03
N GLY A 60 24.33 -17.90 19.13
CA GLY A 60 24.16 -17.15 17.90
C GLY A 60 23.16 -16.06 18.18
N ASP A 61 23.63 -14.84 18.39
CA ASP A 61 22.86 -13.67 17.97
C ASP A 61 22.28 -14.00 16.57
N PRO A 62 21.01 -13.70 16.27
CA PRO A 62 20.60 -13.53 14.89
C PRO A 62 21.40 -12.35 14.34
N SER A 63 22.62 -12.65 13.89
CA SER A 63 23.55 -11.68 13.33
C SER A 63 22.91 -11.17 12.06
N GLU A 64 22.39 -9.95 12.17
CA GLU A 64 21.98 -9.07 11.10
C GLU A 64 20.74 -9.57 10.36
N ASN A 65 19.57 -9.10 10.82
CA ASN A 65 18.47 -8.90 9.88
C ASN A 65 19.03 -7.99 8.78
N PRO A 66 19.13 -8.41 7.51
CA PRO A 66 19.50 -7.49 6.47
C PRO A 66 18.35 -6.50 6.36
N THR A 67 18.48 -5.33 7.01
CA THR A 67 17.79 -4.13 6.57
C THR A 67 18.51 -3.70 5.29
N THR A 68 18.37 -4.50 4.24
CA THR A 68 18.82 -4.15 2.90
C THR A 68 17.77 -3.21 2.35
N VAL A 69 17.92 -1.93 2.65
CA VAL A 69 17.29 -0.89 1.83
C VAL A 69 17.71 -1.20 0.39
N PRO A 70 16.76 -1.29 -0.56
CA PRO A 70 17.10 -1.52 -1.97
C PRO A 70 18.15 -0.50 -2.43
N PRO A 71 19.08 -0.88 -3.32
CA PRO A 71 20.07 0.07 -3.81
C PRO A 71 19.36 1.20 -4.58
N GLU A 72 19.84 2.43 -4.37
CA GLU A 72 19.46 3.56 -5.23
C GLU A 72 19.72 3.18 -6.69
N GLN A 73 18.72 3.37 -7.55
CA GLN A 73 18.80 3.00 -8.95
C GLN A 73 17.98 3.93 -9.82
N GLY A 74 18.38 4.04 -11.08
CA GLY A 74 17.68 4.80 -12.09
C GLY A 74 17.55 4.00 -13.37
N THR A 75 16.45 4.19 -14.08
CA THR A 75 16.16 3.54 -15.36
C THR A 75 15.46 4.52 -16.30
N THR A 76 15.50 4.21 -17.58
CA THR A 76 14.79 5.00 -18.60
C THR A 76 13.47 4.31 -18.95
N PRO A 77 12.33 4.99 -18.78
CA PRO A 77 11.03 4.46 -19.19
C PRO A 77 11.00 4.11 -20.68
N VAL A 78 10.41 2.96 -21.01
CA VAL A 78 10.30 2.44 -22.38
C VAL A 78 8.88 2.66 -22.88
N GLU A 79 8.71 3.36 -24.00
CA GLU A 79 7.38 3.58 -24.60
C GLU A 79 6.78 2.25 -25.09
N PHE A 80 5.47 2.08 -24.93
CA PHE A 80 4.78 0.94 -25.50
C PHE A 80 4.75 0.98 -27.02
N ASP A 81 4.71 -0.20 -27.63
CA ASP A 81 4.45 -0.31 -29.06
C ASP A 81 3.08 0.31 -29.40
N THR A 82 3.00 0.95 -30.57
CA THR A 82 1.78 1.65 -31.04
C THR A 82 0.56 0.73 -31.22
N ASP A 83 0.78 -0.59 -31.22
CA ASP A 83 -0.27 -1.61 -31.34
C ASP A 83 -0.74 -2.14 -29.97
N ALA A 84 -0.16 -1.68 -28.86
CA ALA A 84 -0.57 -2.07 -27.52
C ALA A 84 -1.97 -1.56 -27.19
N GLU A 85 -2.81 -2.41 -26.58
CA GLU A 85 -4.12 -2.01 -26.11
C GLU A 85 -3.97 -1.22 -24.79
N LEU A 86 -4.05 0.10 -24.90
CA LEU A 86 -3.92 1.00 -23.75
C LEU A 86 -5.24 1.12 -22.98
N PRO A 87 -5.18 1.38 -21.65
CA PRO A 87 -6.35 1.76 -20.89
C PRO A 87 -7.02 3.00 -21.50
N PRO A 88 -8.31 3.23 -21.15
CA PRO A 88 -8.92 4.52 -21.43
C PRO A 88 -8.06 5.66 -20.87
N SER A 89 -8.27 6.84 -21.42
CA SER A 89 -7.58 8.04 -20.97
C SER A 89 -7.75 8.23 -19.46
N PRO A 90 -6.66 8.43 -18.71
CA PRO A 90 -6.77 8.66 -17.29
C PRO A 90 -7.48 10.00 -17.01
N GLU A 91 -8.27 10.04 -15.94
CA GLU A 91 -8.97 11.28 -15.51
C GLU A 91 -7.99 12.30 -14.93
N THR A 92 -6.96 11.81 -14.24
CA THR A 92 -5.84 12.60 -13.71
C THR A 92 -4.67 12.50 -14.68
N GLY A 93 -3.96 13.61 -14.93
CA GLY A 93 -3.03 13.72 -16.07
C GLY A 93 -2.00 12.60 -16.23
N VAL A 94 -1.58 11.98 -15.12
CA VAL A 94 -0.76 10.76 -15.09
C VAL A 94 -1.48 9.70 -14.26
N THR A 95 -1.42 8.45 -14.72
CA THR A 95 -1.80 7.25 -13.94
C THR A 95 -0.63 6.30 -13.88
N LEU A 96 -0.40 5.75 -12.70
CA LEU A 96 0.67 4.80 -12.43
C LEU A 96 0.05 3.48 -11.98
N THR A 97 0.57 2.35 -12.43
CA THR A 97 0.01 1.04 -12.09
C THR A 97 1.09 -0.02 -12.05
N TRP A 98 1.22 -0.74 -10.94
CA TRP A 98 2.08 -1.92 -10.89
C TRP A 98 1.58 -3.01 -11.84
N THR A 99 2.51 -3.55 -12.62
CA THR A 99 2.33 -4.82 -13.34
C THR A 99 2.87 -5.96 -12.47
N VAL A 100 4.04 -5.74 -11.85
CA VAL A 100 4.62 -6.59 -10.80
C VAL A 100 5.09 -5.66 -9.68
N PRO A 101 4.46 -5.69 -8.49
CA PRO A 101 4.80 -4.79 -7.40
C PRO A 101 6.28 -4.86 -7.05
N GLY A 102 6.94 -3.69 -7.05
CA GLY A 102 8.36 -3.57 -6.72
C GLY A 102 9.30 -3.84 -7.89
N GLU A 103 8.83 -4.36 -9.01
CA GLU A 103 9.68 -4.72 -10.15
C GLU A 103 9.33 -3.90 -11.39
N THR A 104 8.06 -3.91 -11.80
CA THR A 104 7.60 -3.28 -13.05
C THR A 104 6.30 -2.55 -12.85
N PHE A 105 6.24 -1.30 -13.31
CA PHE A 105 4.99 -0.52 -13.37
C PHE A 105 4.85 0.22 -14.69
N HIS A 106 3.61 0.56 -15.01
CA HIS A 106 3.26 1.31 -16.18
C HIS A 106 2.95 2.77 -15.81
N ILE A 107 3.36 3.67 -16.69
CA ILE A 107 3.02 5.09 -16.65
C ILE A 107 2.07 5.34 -17.81
N TYR A 108 0.92 5.96 -17.55
CA TYR A 108 0.01 6.42 -18.59
C TYR A 108 -0.16 7.92 -18.50
N THR A 109 0.02 8.61 -19.62
CA THR A 109 -0.21 10.05 -19.73
C THR A 109 -1.23 10.34 -20.82
N ARG A 110 -1.66 11.60 -20.86
CA ARG A 110 -2.67 12.10 -21.79
C ARG A 110 -2.10 13.26 -22.58
N GLY A 111 -2.34 13.27 -23.89
CA GLY A 111 -2.00 14.41 -24.73
C GLY A 111 -2.57 14.30 -26.14
N SER A 112 -2.19 15.24 -26.99
CA SER A 112 -2.60 15.23 -28.40
C SER A 112 -1.83 14.17 -29.18
N SER A 113 -2.41 13.61 -30.23
CA SER A 113 -1.71 12.70 -31.17
C SER A 113 -0.60 13.39 -31.98
N THR A 114 -0.40 14.70 -31.78
CA THR A 114 0.70 15.44 -32.39
C THR A 114 1.98 15.19 -31.61
N GLU A 115 3.05 14.81 -32.31
CA GLU A 115 4.38 14.60 -31.71
C GLU A 115 4.81 15.84 -30.91
N GLY A 116 5.28 15.62 -29.68
CA GLY A 116 5.69 16.68 -28.76
C GLY A 116 4.54 17.42 -28.06
N CYS A 117 3.29 17.01 -28.25
CA CYS A 117 2.11 17.57 -27.57
C CYS A 117 1.57 16.69 -26.43
N TYR A 118 2.46 15.92 -25.82
CA TYR A 118 2.19 15.08 -24.66
C TYR A 118 3.45 15.04 -23.78
N PRO A 119 3.30 14.86 -22.46
CA PRO A 119 4.45 14.71 -21.58
C PRO A 119 5.09 13.33 -21.77
N VAL A 120 6.42 13.30 -21.84
CA VAL A 120 7.23 12.09 -22.03
C VAL A 120 8.08 11.86 -20.80
N PRO A 121 7.95 10.74 -20.08
CA PRO A 121 8.83 10.43 -18.96
C PRO A 121 10.23 10.11 -19.50
N THR A 122 11.25 10.78 -18.98
CA THR A 122 12.64 10.68 -19.45
C THR A 122 13.52 9.89 -18.50
N GLU A 123 13.18 9.88 -17.21
CA GLU A 123 13.96 9.25 -16.16
C GLU A 123 13.04 8.80 -15.03
N ALA A 124 13.31 7.59 -14.53
CA ALA A 124 12.73 7.06 -13.32
C ALA A 124 13.86 6.72 -12.35
N TRP A 125 13.73 7.16 -11.11
CA TRP A 125 14.70 6.92 -10.05
C TRP A 125 14.01 6.47 -8.76
N THR A 126 14.70 5.68 -7.94
CA THR A 126 14.21 5.26 -6.62
C THR A 126 15.37 5.04 -5.65
N ASP A 127 15.13 5.34 -4.37
CA ASP A 127 15.97 4.96 -3.22
C ASP A 127 15.47 3.69 -2.50
N GLY A 128 14.43 3.04 -3.04
CA GLY A 128 13.77 1.90 -2.42
C GLY A 128 12.62 2.25 -1.49
N GLU A 129 12.41 3.53 -1.13
CA GLU A 129 11.28 4.00 -0.33
C GLU A 129 10.32 4.86 -1.16
N THR A 130 10.88 5.71 -2.02
CA THR A 130 10.14 6.62 -2.90
C THR A 130 10.52 6.42 -4.35
N ILE A 131 9.64 6.87 -5.26
CA ILE A 131 9.92 6.89 -6.69
C ILE A 131 9.88 8.34 -7.18
N GLU A 132 10.86 8.71 -8.00
CA GLU A 132 10.90 9.99 -8.69
C GLU A 132 10.81 9.77 -10.20
N LEU A 133 9.94 10.52 -10.87
CA LEU A 133 9.77 10.50 -12.31
C LEU A 133 9.99 11.90 -12.87
N THR A 134 10.90 12.03 -13.83
CA THR A 134 11.12 13.28 -14.57
C THR A 134 10.49 13.19 -15.95
N PHE A 135 9.82 14.26 -16.38
CA PHE A 135 9.16 14.34 -17.66
C PHE A 135 9.70 15.50 -18.51
N ASP A 136 9.79 15.28 -19.81
CA ASP A 136 9.78 16.37 -20.79
C ASP A 136 8.32 16.78 -21.03
N PRO A 137 7.93 18.03 -20.77
CA PRO A 137 6.54 18.49 -20.90
C PRO A 137 6.12 18.64 -22.37
N ALA A 138 4.80 18.65 -22.58
CA ALA A 138 4.23 19.02 -23.88
C ALA A 138 4.70 20.41 -24.32
N ASN A 139 5.16 20.52 -25.56
CA ASN A 139 5.71 21.75 -26.10
C ASN A 139 4.60 22.76 -26.40
N ALA A 140 4.47 23.77 -25.53
CA ALA A 140 3.48 24.84 -25.67
C ALA A 140 3.63 25.70 -26.94
N GLY A 141 4.76 25.60 -27.67
CA GLY A 141 4.99 26.26 -28.94
C GLY A 141 4.42 25.54 -30.16
N LEU A 142 3.90 24.32 -30.00
CA LEU A 142 3.31 23.52 -31.07
C LEU A 142 1.79 23.76 -31.18
N ASN A 143 1.26 23.64 -32.39
CA ASN A 143 -0.18 23.64 -32.63
C ASN A 143 -0.75 22.26 -32.35
N CYS A 144 -0.92 21.94 -31.07
CA CYS A 144 -1.49 20.67 -30.63
C CYS A 144 -2.93 20.53 -31.12
N THR A 145 -3.25 19.34 -31.61
CA THR A 145 -4.61 19.01 -32.03
C THR A 145 -5.52 18.78 -30.82
N THR A 146 -6.84 18.80 -31.05
CA THR A 146 -7.82 18.62 -29.97
C THR A 146 -8.22 17.17 -29.73
N ASP A 147 -7.75 16.24 -30.58
CA ASP A 147 -7.80 14.84 -30.23
C ASP A 147 -6.93 14.61 -28.99
N ILE A 148 -7.40 13.75 -28.11
CA ILE A 148 -6.67 13.41 -26.92
C ILE A 148 -6.60 11.90 -26.84
N VAL A 149 -5.37 11.40 -26.78
CA VAL A 149 -5.04 9.98 -26.75
C VAL A 149 -4.24 9.67 -25.48
N THR A 150 -4.27 8.40 -25.10
CA THR A 150 -3.43 7.87 -24.02
C THR A 150 -2.08 7.49 -24.61
N TYR A 151 -1.02 7.79 -23.88
CA TYR A 151 0.33 7.29 -24.12
C TYR A 151 0.75 6.45 -22.93
N GLY A 152 1.60 5.44 -23.16
CA GLY A 152 2.03 4.55 -22.10
C GLY A 152 3.49 4.16 -22.19
N TRP A 153 4.10 3.97 -21.01
CA TRP A 153 5.48 3.54 -20.84
C TRP A 153 5.56 2.45 -19.78
N GLU A 154 6.56 1.58 -19.93
CA GLU A 154 6.98 0.60 -18.93
C GLU A 154 8.23 1.09 -18.22
N VAL A 155 8.26 0.88 -16.91
CA VAL A 155 9.46 1.04 -16.08
C VAL A 155 9.74 -0.29 -15.41
N THR A 156 10.96 -0.80 -15.58
CA THR A 156 11.44 -2.02 -14.93
C THR A 156 12.72 -1.71 -14.18
N TRP A 157 12.74 -2.07 -12.89
CA TRP A 157 13.91 -1.95 -12.04
C TRP A 157 14.88 -3.12 -12.25
N ASP A 158 16.18 -2.86 -12.21
CA ASP A 158 17.20 -3.92 -12.27
C ASP A 158 17.18 -4.78 -10.99
N VAL A 159 16.85 -4.15 -9.87
CA VAL A 159 16.68 -4.80 -8.56
C VAL A 159 15.29 -4.48 -8.04
N PRO A 160 14.45 -5.47 -7.70
CA PRO A 160 13.14 -5.19 -7.14
C PRO A 160 13.22 -4.44 -5.81
N ILE A 161 12.29 -3.52 -5.58
CA ILE A 161 12.09 -2.81 -4.31
C ILE A 161 11.01 -3.49 -3.46
N GLU A 162 11.11 -3.38 -2.14
CA GLU A 162 10.09 -3.94 -1.24
C GLU A 162 8.84 -3.06 -1.23
N VAL A 163 7.65 -3.67 -1.37
CA VAL A 163 6.36 -2.96 -1.41
C VAL A 163 5.47 -3.49 -0.30
N ASP A 164 5.56 -2.88 0.87
CA ASP A 164 4.74 -3.21 2.05
C ASP A 164 3.49 -2.31 2.18
N GLY A 165 3.32 -1.35 1.27
CA GLY A 165 2.28 -0.33 1.33
C GLY A 165 2.21 0.52 0.08
N GLU A 166 1.49 1.63 0.18
CA GLU A 166 1.45 2.65 -0.86
C GLU A 166 2.81 3.35 -0.97
N ILE A 167 3.33 3.51 -2.19
CA ILE A 167 4.58 4.22 -2.46
C ILE A 167 4.26 5.63 -2.96
N GLU A 168 4.90 6.63 -2.37
CA GLU A 168 4.83 8.00 -2.88
C GLU A 168 5.67 8.14 -4.14
N VAL A 169 5.07 8.74 -5.16
CA VAL A 169 5.72 9.01 -6.44
C VAL A 169 5.76 10.51 -6.68
N THR A 170 6.95 11.05 -6.82
CA THR A 170 7.19 12.45 -7.15
C THR A 170 7.30 12.61 -8.67
N LEU A 171 6.36 13.35 -9.26
CA LEU A 171 6.33 13.64 -10.70
C LEU A 171 6.89 15.05 -10.94
N THR A 172 7.98 15.16 -11.67
CA THR A 172 8.64 16.43 -11.99
C THR A 172 8.43 16.81 -13.44
N ASP A 173 8.04 18.06 -13.64
CA ASP A 173 7.88 18.76 -14.92
C ASP A 173 6.82 18.20 -15.87
N VAL A 174 5.84 17.45 -15.37
CA VAL A 174 4.71 16.90 -16.16
C VAL A 174 3.96 17.98 -16.95
N LEU A 175 3.72 19.14 -16.32
CA LEU A 175 2.96 20.26 -16.90
C LEU A 175 3.87 21.39 -17.41
N GLY A 176 5.18 21.19 -17.35
CA GLY A 176 6.17 22.22 -17.63
C GLY A 176 6.46 23.14 -16.44
N MET A 177 7.43 24.04 -16.65
CA MET A 177 7.87 25.07 -15.69
C MET A 177 8.58 24.54 -14.43
N GLY A 178 9.08 23.30 -14.44
CA GLY A 178 9.77 22.67 -13.31
C GLY A 178 8.86 22.39 -12.12
N GLN A 179 7.57 22.16 -12.36
CA GLN A 179 6.61 21.87 -11.30
C GLN A 179 6.73 20.44 -10.79
N THR A 180 6.41 20.24 -9.52
CA THR A 180 6.38 18.92 -8.90
C THR A 180 4.96 18.58 -8.43
N LEU A 181 4.54 17.35 -8.67
CA LEU A 181 3.25 16.78 -8.24
C LEU A 181 3.52 15.48 -7.49
N SER A 182 2.75 15.20 -6.44
CA SER A 182 2.77 13.87 -5.79
C SER A 182 1.67 12.99 -6.36
N ALA A 183 1.99 11.73 -6.60
CA ALA A 183 1.07 10.65 -6.92
C ALA A 183 1.31 9.48 -5.95
N ILE A 184 0.33 8.57 -5.88
CA ILE A 184 0.42 7.38 -5.04
C ILE A 184 0.33 6.16 -5.93
N LEU A 185 1.26 5.23 -5.73
CA LEU A 185 1.27 3.93 -6.37
C LEU A 185 0.88 2.87 -5.32
N PRO A 186 -0.31 2.27 -5.39
CA PRO A 186 -0.82 1.37 -4.35
C PRO A 186 0.04 0.10 -4.21
N ALA A 187 -0.05 -0.60 -3.08
CA ALA A 187 0.75 -1.82 -2.85
C ALA A 187 0.37 -2.98 -3.78
N GLU A 188 -0.91 -3.08 -4.11
CA GLU A 188 -1.44 -4.15 -4.96
C GLU A 188 -1.37 -3.75 -6.44
N PRO A 189 -1.19 -4.72 -7.36
CA PRO A 189 -1.38 -4.47 -8.78
C PRO A 189 -2.78 -3.92 -9.01
N GLY A 190 -2.86 -2.68 -9.47
CA GLY A 190 -4.11 -2.11 -9.94
C GLY A 190 -4.50 -2.77 -11.25
N ALA A 191 -5.79 -3.07 -11.44
CA ALA A 191 -6.27 -3.19 -12.80
C ALA A 191 -6.06 -1.82 -13.49
N PRO A 192 -5.63 -1.77 -14.77
CA PRO A 192 -5.72 -0.53 -15.53
C PRO A 192 -7.15 -0.01 -15.37
N VAL A 193 -7.30 1.20 -14.82
CA VAL A 193 -8.63 1.78 -14.59
C VAL A 193 -9.25 1.98 -15.98
N ALA A 194 -10.24 1.14 -16.28
CA ALA A 194 -10.95 1.05 -17.56
C ALA A 194 -12.13 2.04 -17.69
#